data_AF-A0A9E2MT32-F1
#
_entry.id   AF-A0A9E2MT32-F1
#
_cell.length_a   1.000
_cell.length_b   1.000
_cell.length_c   1.000
_cell.angle_alpha   90.00
_cell.angle_beta   90.00
_cell.angle_gamma   90.00
#
_symmetry.space_group_name_H-M   'P 1'
#
loop_
_entity.id
_entity.type
_entity.pdbx_description
1 polymer ?
#
loop_
_entity_poly.entity_id
_entity_poly.type
_entity_poly.pdbx_seq_one_letter_code
_entity_poly.pdbx_strand_id
1 'polypeptide(L)'
;MRDPLRLAGELGPGSFLIAQILFAGMVLSALAHPFLFITGLVLLVDLMMERPMGLWKSVLFGVDLVNVACGYLSFLLLGWQVLDRAERRGFWKVVLFTPVYWMMMSLAAWRAVWQICRQPHHWEKTPHPAWTGPATASEQPRTVTDDLRIRLADHVHVAPGIV
;
A
#
# COMPACT_ATOMS: atom_id res chain seq x y z
N MET A 1 12.52 6.48 -2.22
CA MET A 1 13.16 7.03 -3.43
C MET A 1 14.67 6.87 -3.27
N ARG A 2 15.35 6.20 -4.21
CA ARG A 2 16.82 6.05 -4.14
C ARG A 2 17.54 7.21 -4.83
N ASP A 3 16.97 7.74 -5.92
CA ASP A 3 17.45 8.95 -6.62
C ASP A 3 16.30 9.96 -6.85
N PRO A 4 16.06 10.90 -5.91
CA PRO A 4 14.98 11.88 -6.04
C PRO A 4 15.22 12.88 -7.18
N LEU A 5 16.47 13.20 -7.48
CA LEU A 5 16.84 14.18 -8.53
C LEU A 5 16.55 13.66 -9.93
N ARG A 6 16.81 12.38 -10.18
CA ARG A 6 16.49 11.72 -11.46
C ARG A 6 14.98 11.65 -11.68
N LEU A 7 14.24 11.29 -10.65
CA LEU A 7 12.77 11.25 -10.70
C LEU A 7 12.16 12.63 -10.96
N ALA A 8 12.71 13.69 -10.34
CA ALA A 8 12.29 15.06 -10.61
C ALA A 8 12.60 15.50 -12.05
N GLY A 9 13.71 15.03 -12.62
CA GLY A 9 14.03 15.24 -14.03
C GLY A 9 13.10 14.51 -15.00
N GLU A 10 12.65 13.30 -14.64
CA GLU A 10 11.76 12.48 -15.48
C GLU A 10 10.28 12.93 -15.41
N LEU A 11 9.79 13.38 -14.25
CA LEU A 11 8.40 13.82 -14.06
C LEU A 11 8.18 15.33 -14.25
N GLY A 12 9.26 16.12 -14.19
CA GLY A 12 9.20 17.57 -14.02
C GLY A 12 8.90 17.98 -12.57
N PRO A 13 9.31 19.19 -12.16
CA PRO A 13 9.26 19.63 -10.76
C PRO A 13 7.83 19.73 -10.20
N GLY A 14 6.85 20.11 -11.03
CA GLY A 14 5.45 20.22 -10.61
C GLY A 14 4.82 18.86 -10.27
N SER A 15 4.95 17.89 -11.17
CA SER A 15 4.44 16.53 -10.95
C SER A 15 5.17 15.84 -9.80
N PHE A 16 6.48 16.08 -9.63
CA PHE A 16 7.22 15.59 -8.47
C PHE A 16 6.67 16.17 -7.16
N LEU A 17 6.42 17.48 -7.10
CA LEU A 17 5.86 18.13 -5.90
C LEU A 17 4.48 17.56 -5.57
N ILE A 18 3.61 17.38 -6.57
CA ILE A 18 2.30 16.77 -6.39
C ILE A 18 2.44 15.35 -5.84
N ALA A 19 3.35 14.54 -6.40
CA ALA A 19 3.59 13.18 -5.91
C ALA A 19 4.07 13.16 -4.45
N GLN A 20 4.96 14.07 -4.05
CA GLN A 20 5.40 14.21 -2.66
C GLN A 20 4.25 14.61 -1.74
N ILE A 21 3.45 15.60 -2.14
CA ILE A 21 2.31 16.08 -1.35
C ILE A 21 1.27 14.97 -1.18
N LEU A 22 0.95 14.23 -2.24
CA LEU A 22 0.02 13.11 -2.16
C LEU A 22 0.56 12.00 -1.27
N PHE A 23 1.83 11.63 -1.43
CA PHE A 23 2.46 10.60 -0.61
C PHE A 23 2.52 10.98 0.87
N ALA A 24 3.05 12.17 1.17
CA ALA A 24 3.12 12.70 2.53
C ALA A 24 1.71 12.86 3.11
N GLY A 25 0.76 13.36 2.32
CA GLY A 25 -0.64 13.51 2.69
C GLY A 25 -1.30 12.18 3.07
N MET A 26 -1.03 11.09 2.34
CA MET A 26 -1.53 9.76 2.69
C MET A 26 -0.98 9.28 4.04
N VAL A 27 0.32 9.44 4.29
CA VAL A 27 0.96 9.04 5.56
C VAL A 27 0.46 9.89 6.73
N LEU A 28 0.45 11.21 6.56
CA LEU A 28 -0.06 12.15 7.57
C LEU A 28 -1.54 11.89 7.87
N SER A 29 -2.34 11.61 6.84
CA SER A 29 -3.75 11.25 7.02
C SER A 29 -3.90 9.98 7.84
N ALA A 30 -3.13 8.92 7.55
CA ALA A 30 -3.14 7.69 8.35
C ALA A 30 -2.77 7.94 9.82
N LEU A 31 -1.83 8.85 10.11
CA LEU A 31 -1.45 9.23 11.47
C LEU A 31 -2.49 10.14 12.16
N ALA A 32 -3.23 10.95 11.39
CA ALA A 32 -4.22 11.91 11.87
C ALA A 32 -5.61 11.30 12.11
N HIS A 33 -5.96 10.19 11.44
CA HIS A 33 -7.21 9.46 11.62
C HIS A 33 -7.63 9.16 13.08
N PRO A 34 -6.75 8.73 14.01
CA PRO A 34 -7.14 8.42 15.38
C PRO A 34 -7.49 9.70 16.14
N PHE A 35 -6.83 10.83 15.81
CA PHE A 35 -7.21 12.13 16.37
C PHE A 35 -8.58 12.55 15.87
N LEU A 36 -8.87 12.42 14.57
CA LEU A 36 -10.20 12.71 14.02
C LEU A 36 -11.29 11.86 14.70
N PHE A 37 -11.01 10.59 14.97
CA PHE A 37 -11.95 9.71 15.66
C PHE A 37 -12.17 10.14 17.12
N ILE A 38 -11.10 10.45 17.84
CA ILE A 38 -11.16 10.91 19.24
C ILE A 38 -11.88 12.26 19.35
N THR A 39 -11.53 13.24 18.50
CA THR A 39 -12.18 14.56 18.52
C THR A 39 -13.65 14.46 18.12
N GLY A 40 -13.97 13.62 17.12
CA GLY A 40 -15.35 13.31 16.75
C GLY A 40 -16.15 12.71 17.91
N LEU A 41 -15.56 11.77 18.66
CA LEU A 41 -16.19 11.15 19.82
C LEU A 41 -16.41 12.16 20.96
N VAL A 42 -15.41 13.00 21.27
CA VAL A 42 -15.53 14.05 22.29
C VAL A 42 -16.62 15.05 21.92
N LEU A 43 -16.65 15.50 20.66
CA LEU A 43 -17.67 16.44 20.18
C LEU A 43 -19.07 15.81 20.19
N LEU A 44 -19.19 14.52 19.88
CA LEU A 44 -20.44 13.79 19.99
C LEU A 44 -20.93 13.73 21.44
N VAL A 45 -20.03 13.45 22.40
CA VAL A 45 -20.38 13.46 23.83
C VAL A 45 -20.77 14.86 24.31
N ASP A 46 -20.03 15.89 23.92
CA ASP A 46 -20.35 17.29 24.23
C ASP A 46 -21.74 17.68 23.71
N LEU A 47 -22.10 17.22 22.51
CA LEU A 47 -23.43 17.42 21.92
C LEU A 47 -24.52 16.69 22.71
N MET A 48 -24.28 15.43 23.09
CA MET A 48 -25.23 14.64 23.89
C MET A 48 -25.43 15.21 25.31
N MET A 49 -24.41 15.89 25.85
CA MET A 49 -24.44 16.54 27.16
C MET A 49 -24.88 18.01 27.09
N GLU A 50 -25.39 18.48 25.94
CA GLU A 50 -25.84 19.86 25.70
C GLU A 50 -24.81 20.93 26.11
N ARG A 51 -23.51 20.61 25.99
CA ARG A 51 -22.46 21.55 26.36
C ARG A 51 -22.38 22.69 25.33
N PRO A 52 -22.19 23.94 25.77
CA PRO A 52 -22.09 25.07 24.86
C PRO A 52 -20.85 24.92 23.96
N MET A 53 -21.07 24.66 22.69
CA MET A 53 -20.04 24.69 21.65
C MET A 53 -19.87 26.12 21.16
N GLY A 54 -18.67 26.69 21.34
CA GLY A 54 -18.34 27.98 20.75
C GLY A 54 -18.42 27.95 19.22
N LEU A 55 -18.72 29.08 18.58
CA LEU A 55 -18.91 29.21 17.13
C LEU A 55 -17.81 28.50 16.32
N TRP A 56 -16.54 28.67 16.70
CA TRP A 56 -15.42 28.02 16.03
C TRP A 56 -15.44 26.50 16.09
N LYS A 57 -15.81 25.91 17.23
CA LYS A 57 -15.91 24.45 17.37
C LYS A 57 -17.04 23.90 16.49
N SER A 58 -18.17 24.60 16.43
CA SER A 58 -19.31 24.20 15.62
C SER A 58 -19.01 24.27 14.12
N VAL A 59 -18.33 25.32 13.66
CA VAL A 59 -17.91 25.45 12.26
C VAL A 59 -16.91 24.36 11.88
N LEU A 60 -15.87 24.14 12.70
CA LEU A 60 -14.87 23.10 12.47
C LEU A 60 -15.52 21.71 12.43
N PHE A 61 -16.41 21.41 13.40
CA PHE A 61 -17.16 20.17 13.42
C PHE A 61 -18.02 19.96 12.16
N GLY A 62 -18.69 21.01 11.68
CA GLY A 62 -19.46 20.96 10.44
C GLY A 62 -18.60 20.66 9.20
N VAL A 63 -17.45 21.33 9.09
CA VAL A 63 -16.49 21.08 7.99
C VAL A 63 -15.91 19.67 8.08
N ASP A 64 -15.52 19.23 9.27
CA ASP A 64 -14.99 17.88 9.50
C ASP A 64 -16.03 16.81 9.14
N LEU A 65 -17.29 17.00 9.54
CA LEU A 65 -18.38 16.08 9.23
C LEU A 65 -18.62 15.99 7.72
N VAL A 66 -18.68 17.12 7.02
CA VAL A 66 -18.84 17.14 5.56
C VAL A 66 -17.64 16.48 4.88
N ASN A 67 -16.42 16.79 5.32
CA ASN A 67 -15.20 16.21 4.75
C ASN A 67 -15.14 14.69 4.92
N VAL A 68 -15.43 14.18 6.12
CA VAL A 68 -15.49 12.75 6.40
C VAL A 68 -16.60 12.08 5.58
N ALA A 69 -17.79 12.66 5.54
CA ALA A 69 -18.91 12.12 4.76
C ALA A 69 -18.58 12.04 3.26
N CYS A 70 -18.03 13.11 2.68
CA CYS A 70 -17.61 13.14 1.28
C CYS A 70 -16.50 12.13 0.98
N GLY A 71 -15.53 11.98 1.89
CA GLY A 71 -14.43 11.03 1.77
C GLY A 71 -14.92 9.57 1.76
N TYR A 72 -15.73 9.20 2.75
CA TYR A 72 -16.35 7.86 2.80
C TYR A 72 -17.25 7.61 1.59
N LEU A 73 -18.08 8.58 1.20
CA LEU A 73 -18.96 8.44 0.05
C LEU A 73 -18.16 8.21 -1.23
N SER A 74 -17.09 8.98 -1.45
CA SER A 74 -16.22 8.83 -2.62
C SER A 74 -15.56 7.46 -2.65
N PHE A 75 -15.03 6.99 -1.51
CA PHE A 75 -14.44 5.66 -1.40
C PHE A 75 -15.46 4.55 -1.71
N LEU A 76 -16.67 4.65 -1.15
CA LEU A 76 -17.74 3.68 -1.37
C LEU A 76 -18.25 3.70 -2.81
N LEU A 77 -18.42 4.86 -3.42
CA LEU A 77 -18.84 4.99 -4.81
C LEU A 77 -17.81 4.40 -5.77
N LEU A 78 -16.52 4.70 -5.57
CA LEU A 78 -15.45 4.11 -6.36
C LEU A 78 -15.40 2.59 -6.20
N GLY A 79 -15.47 2.10 -4.97
CA GLY A 79 -15.53 0.66 -4.69
C GLY A 79 -16.72 -0.01 -5.36
N TRP A 80 -17.89 0.63 -5.31
CA TRP A 80 -19.11 0.14 -5.94
C TRP A 80 -19.07 0.16 -7.47
N GLN A 81 -18.40 1.14 -8.07
CA GLN A 81 -18.24 1.23 -9.53
C GLN A 81 -17.35 0.13 -10.08
N VAL A 82 -16.30 -0.24 -9.34
CA VAL A 82 -15.32 -1.24 -9.77
C VAL A 82 -15.81 -2.68 -9.53
N LEU A 83 -16.67 -2.91 -8.52
CA LEU A 83 -17.12 -4.27 -8.16
C LEU A 83 -18.11 -4.90 -9.16
N ASP A 84 -17.90 -6.18 -9.41
CA ASP A 84 -18.79 -6.99 -10.23
C ASP A 84 -20.12 -7.30 -9.52
N ARG A 85 -21.19 -7.58 -10.28
CA ARG A 85 -22.55 -7.75 -9.72
C ARG A 85 -22.64 -8.84 -8.64
N ALA A 86 -21.83 -9.88 -8.73
CA ALA A 86 -21.80 -10.98 -7.74
C ALA A 86 -21.17 -10.54 -6.41
N GLU A 87 -20.16 -9.66 -6.44
CA GLU A 87 -19.40 -9.21 -5.27
C GLU A 87 -20.14 -8.13 -4.48
N ARG A 88 -21.06 -7.39 -5.13
CA ARG A 88 -21.87 -6.33 -4.52
C ARG A 88 -22.71 -6.82 -3.33
N ARG A 89 -23.10 -8.10 -3.30
CA ARG A 89 -23.85 -8.70 -2.19
C ARG A 89 -23.05 -8.72 -0.88
N GLY A 90 -21.72 -8.78 -0.96
CA GLY A 90 -20.81 -8.74 0.18
C GLY A 90 -20.34 -7.34 0.56
N PHE A 91 -20.62 -6.33 -0.27
CA PHE A 91 -20.07 -4.97 -0.13
C PHE A 91 -20.42 -4.29 1.20
N TRP A 92 -21.62 -4.56 1.74
CA TRP A 92 -22.02 -4.02 3.05
C TRP A 92 -21.10 -4.44 4.20
N LYS A 93 -20.50 -5.64 4.12
CA LYS A 93 -19.50 -6.07 5.11
C LYS A 93 -18.25 -5.20 5.00
N VAL A 94 -17.81 -4.92 3.77
CA VAL A 94 -16.67 -4.04 3.52
C VAL A 94 -16.93 -2.66 4.11
N VAL A 95 -18.12 -2.09 3.87
CA VAL A 95 -18.52 -0.78 4.44
C VAL A 95 -18.42 -0.78 5.96
N LEU A 96 -18.95 -1.80 6.63
CA LEU A 96 -18.94 -1.90 8.09
C LEU A 96 -17.53 -2.06 8.67
N PHE A 97 -16.66 -2.82 8.00
CA PHE A 97 -15.28 -3.04 8.44
C PHE A 97 -14.30 -1.95 7.98
N THR A 98 -14.69 -1.06 7.07
CA THR A 98 -13.86 0.06 6.59
C THR A 98 -13.32 0.95 7.73
N PRO A 99 -14.15 1.47 8.66
CA PRO A 99 -13.62 2.29 9.76
C PRO A 99 -12.67 1.51 10.68
N VAL A 100 -12.97 0.23 10.95
CA VAL A 100 -12.09 -0.65 11.75
C VAL A 100 -10.75 -0.85 11.06
N TYR A 101 -10.77 -1.10 9.75
CA TYR A 101 -9.58 -1.26 8.93
C TYR A 101 -8.72 0.01 8.92
N TRP A 102 -9.32 1.20 8.84
CA TRP A 102 -8.57 2.46 8.91
C TRP A 102 -7.92 2.71 10.28
N MET A 103 -8.58 2.30 11.37
CA MET A 103 -7.97 2.36 12.70
C MET A 103 -6.76 1.40 12.82
N MET A 104 -6.86 0.19 12.25
CA MET A 104 -5.72 -0.74 12.18
C MET A 104 -4.57 -0.17 11.35
N MET A 105 -4.88 0.46 10.21
CA MET A 105 -3.89 1.16 9.36
C MET A 105 -3.20 2.28 10.12
N SER A 106 -3.94 3.07 10.89
CA SER A 106 -3.37 4.14 11.69
C SER A 106 -2.44 3.62 12.79
N LEU A 107 -2.84 2.55 13.48
CA LEU A 107 -2.02 1.91 14.50
C LEU A 107 -0.70 1.39 13.89
N ALA A 108 -0.78 0.76 12.71
CA ALA A 108 0.40 0.33 11.97
C ALA A 108 1.30 1.50 11.56
N ALA A 109 0.72 2.64 11.15
CA ALA A 109 1.47 3.84 10.81
C ALA A 109 2.21 4.41 12.04
N TRP A 110 1.54 4.52 13.19
CA TRP A 110 2.18 4.95 14.45
C TRP A 110 3.30 3.99 14.87
N ARG A 111 3.09 2.69 14.72
CA ARG A 111 4.11 1.68 14.98
C ARG A 111 5.31 1.81 14.04
N ALA A 112 5.07 2.12 12.76
CA ALA A 112 6.12 2.34 11.77
C ALA A 112 6.95 3.60 12.10
N VAL A 113 6.31 4.70 12.51
CA VAL A 113 7.02 5.91 12.97
C VAL A 113 7.91 5.58 14.16
N TRP A 114 7.39 4.84 15.14
CA TRP A 114 8.16 4.39 16.30
C TRP A 114 9.35 3.50 15.91
N GLN A 115 9.14 2.54 15.00
CA GLN A 115 10.19 1.65 14.50
C GLN A 115 11.28 2.42 13.76
N ILE A 116 10.93 3.40 12.91
CA ILE A 116 11.93 4.23 12.22
C ILE A 116 12.78 5.01 13.22
N CYS A 117 12.18 5.57 14.28
CA CYS A 117 12.91 6.35 15.27
C CYS A 117 13.83 5.51 16.17
N ARG A 118 13.43 4.28 16.55
CA ARG A 118 14.20 3.44 17.50
C ARG A 118 15.03 2.35 16.84
N GLN A 119 14.59 1.83 15.71
CA GLN A 119 15.17 0.66 15.06
C GLN A 119 15.12 0.81 13.51
N PRO A 120 15.83 1.79 12.93
CA PRO A 120 15.71 2.16 11.52
C PRO A 120 16.06 1.02 10.55
N HIS A 121 16.85 0.03 11.00
CA HIS A 121 17.27 -1.12 10.20
C HIS A 121 16.51 -2.41 10.53
N HIS A 122 15.51 -2.35 11.41
CA HIS A 122 14.71 -3.51 11.76
C HIS A 122 13.56 -3.70 10.76
N TRP A 123 13.60 -4.82 10.05
CA TRP A 123 12.56 -5.23 9.10
C TRP A 123 11.89 -6.50 9.62
N GLU A 124 10.61 -6.41 10.00
CA GLU A 124 9.81 -7.57 10.41
C GLU A 124 9.42 -8.39 9.17
N LYS A 125 10.17 -9.45 8.89
CA LYS A 125 9.81 -10.42 7.84
C LYS A 125 8.67 -11.29 8.37
N THR A 126 7.58 -11.40 7.63
CA THR A 126 6.60 -12.46 7.86
C THR A 126 7.29 -13.81 7.62
N PRO A 127 7.17 -14.79 8.54
CA PRO A 127 7.68 -16.14 8.31
C PRO A 127 6.97 -16.72 7.09
N HIS A 128 7.65 -16.80 5.96
CA HIS A 128 7.13 -17.52 4.81
C HIS A 128 7.40 -19.01 5.02
N PRO A 129 6.38 -19.88 4.93
CA PRO A 129 6.65 -21.30 4.88
C PRO A 129 7.62 -21.56 3.73
N ALA A 130 8.71 -22.29 4.02
CA ALA A 130 9.65 -22.70 2.99
C ALA A 130 8.86 -23.45 1.92
N TRP A 131 8.99 -23.01 0.67
CA TRP A 131 8.34 -23.67 -0.44
C TRP A 131 8.86 -25.11 -0.53
N THR A 132 8.02 -26.08 -0.15
CA THR A 132 8.26 -27.51 -0.35
C THR A 132 7.59 -27.93 -1.66
N GLY A 133 7.95 -27.27 -2.76
CA GLY A 133 7.61 -27.81 -4.07
C GLY A 133 8.32 -29.13 -4.30
N PRO A 134 7.88 -29.94 -5.28
CA PRO A 134 8.63 -31.13 -5.67
C PRO A 134 10.06 -30.67 -5.93
N ALA A 135 11.03 -31.31 -5.28
CA ALA A 135 12.44 -31.04 -5.48
C ALA A 135 12.67 -31.08 -7.00
N THR A 136 12.75 -29.91 -7.63
CA THR A 136 13.24 -29.79 -8.99
C THR A 136 14.61 -30.39 -8.90
N ALA A 137 14.75 -31.61 -9.45
CA ALA A 137 15.98 -32.39 -9.43
C ALA A 137 17.11 -31.39 -9.60
N SER A 138 17.86 -31.16 -8.53
CA SER A 138 18.89 -30.15 -8.46
C SER A 138 19.67 -30.29 -9.74
N GLU A 139 19.64 -29.26 -10.58
CA GLU A 139 20.39 -29.22 -11.82
C GLU A 139 21.82 -29.52 -11.42
N GLN A 140 22.23 -30.79 -11.62
CA GLN A 140 23.59 -31.22 -11.34
C GLN A 140 24.45 -30.25 -12.14
N PRO A 141 25.43 -29.59 -11.52
CA PRO A 141 26.26 -28.63 -12.23
C PRO A 141 26.77 -29.29 -13.50
N ARG A 142 26.23 -28.88 -14.66
CA ARG A 142 26.67 -29.43 -15.94
C ARG A 142 28.15 -29.14 -16.01
N THR A 143 28.96 -30.18 -16.07
CA THR A 143 30.39 -29.97 -16.10
C THR A 143 30.72 -29.32 -17.44
N VAL A 144 31.72 -28.45 -17.48
CA VAL A 144 32.17 -27.76 -18.72
C VAL A 144 32.43 -28.77 -19.84
N THR A 145 32.77 -30.01 -19.49
CA THR A 145 32.91 -31.19 -20.36
C THR A 145 31.63 -31.56 -21.12
N ASP A 146 30.47 -31.46 -20.48
CA ASP A 146 29.17 -31.80 -21.08
C ASP A 146 28.75 -30.74 -22.11
N ASP A 147 28.99 -29.45 -21.80
CA ASP A 147 28.75 -28.35 -22.73
C ASP A 147 29.69 -28.39 -23.95
N LEU A 148 30.95 -28.81 -23.75
CA LEU A 148 31.91 -29.02 -24.86
C LEU A 148 31.53 -30.20 -25.75
N ARG A 149 31.01 -31.30 -25.19
CA ARG A 149 30.53 -32.45 -25.96
C ARG A 149 29.34 -32.09 -26.85
N ILE A 150 28.39 -31.32 -26.35
CA ILE A 150 27.23 -30.89 -27.12
C ILE A 150 27.67 -29.94 -28.25
N ARG A 151 28.52 -28.95 -27.96
CA ARG A 151 29.05 -28.04 -28.99
C ARG A 151 29.88 -28.73 -30.07
N LEU A 152 30.66 -29.77 -29.71
CA LEU A 152 31.42 -30.56 -30.67
C LEU A 152 30.52 -31.49 -31.50
N ALA A 153 29.45 -32.03 -30.92
CA ALA A 153 28.46 -32.82 -31.66
C ALA A 153 27.73 -31.97 -32.74
N ASP A 154 27.40 -30.71 -32.41
CA ASP A 154 26.79 -29.79 -33.36
C ASP A 154 27.74 -29.38 -34.51
N HIS A 155 29.06 -29.33 -34.26
CA HIS A 155 30.06 -28.99 -35.27
C HIS A 155 30.40 -30.15 -36.24
N VAL A 156 30.15 -31.41 -35.87
CA VAL A 156 30.44 -32.58 -36.73
C VAL A 156 29.36 -32.80 -37.81
N HIS A 157 28.19 -32.16 -37.71
CA HIS A 157 27.10 -32.29 -38.69
C HIS A 157 27.07 -31.22 -39.80
N VAL A 158 28.06 -30.32 -39.87
CA VAL A 158 28.13 -29.28 -40.92
C VAL A 158 29.30 -29.53 -41.87
N ALA A 159 29.28 -30.65 -42.59
CA ALA A 159 29.96 -30.82 -43.88
C ALA A 159 29.28 -31.97 -44.63
N PRO A 160 28.47 -31.68 -45.66
CA PRO A 160 29.02 -31.69 -47.02
C PRO A 160 28.37 -30.68 -47.98
N GLY A 161 29.15 -30.13 -48.91
CA GLY A 161 28.60 -29.35 -50.03
C GLY A 161 29.56 -28.37 -50.70
N ILE A 162 30.79 -28.80 -51.03
CA ILE A 162 31.58 -28.13 -52.07
C ILE A 162 31.70 -29.13 -53.23
N VAL A 163 30.81 -28.99 -54.20
CA VAL A 163 31.04 -29.17 -55.65
C VAL A 163 30.08 -28.21 -56.35
#